data_AF-A0A9E0WEJ7-F1
#
_entry.id   AF-A0A9E0WEJ7-F1
#
_cell.length_a   1.000
_cell.length_b   1.000
_cell.length_c   1.000
_cell.angle_alpha   90.00
_cell.angle_beta   90.00
_cell.angle_gamma   90.00
#
_symmetry.space_group_name_H-M   'P 1'
#
loop_
_entity.id
_entity.type
_entity.pdbx_description
1 polymer ?
#
loop_
_entity_poly.entity_id
_entity_poly.type
_entity_poly.pdbx_seq_one_letter_code
_entity_poly.pdbx_strand_id
1 'polypeptide(L)'
;DGDKRQEQHVQENRQRYAEKLSAVIDILQQAITIEAPAGGFCLWLPTPCHSVDFVESLYREQSVIALPGSYLARDNRQQHNPGEQFIRVALVAAKNDCIEASHRLVEHYQAVSG
;
A
#
# COMPACT_ATOMS: atom_id res chain seq x y z
N ASP A 1 -37.99 -3.03 13.50
CA ASP A 1 -37.24 -1.84 13.03
C ASP A 1 -35.77 -1.78 13.45
N GLY A 2 -35.07 -2.91 13.61
CA GLY A 2 -33.65 -2.94 14.02
C GLY A 2 -32.61 -3.04 12.90
N ASP A 3 -33.03 -3.22 11.64
CA ASP A 3 -32.17 -3.76 10.56
C ASP A 3 -31.59 -2.66 9.64
N LYS A 4 -32.39 -1.63 9.31
CA LYS A 4 -32.03 -0.60 8.33
C LYS A 4 -30.83 0.30 8.71
N ARG A 5 -30.52 0.42 10.01
CA ARG A 5 -29.38 1.23 10.48
C ARG A 5 -28.03 0.52 10.30
N GLN A 6 -27.96 -0.81 10.43
CA GLN A 6 -26.68 -1.49 10.21
C GLN A 6 -26.29 -1.45 8.73
N GLU A 7 -27.26 -1.60 7.83
CA GLU A 7 -27.02 -1.60 6.38
C GLU A 7 -26.53 -0.23 5.87
N GLN A 8 -27.12 0.89 6.32
CA GLN A 8 -26.67 2.24 5.94
C GLN A 8 -25.24 2.54 6.41
N HIS A 9 -24.91 2.23 7.67
CA HIS A 9 -23.57 2.44 8.21
C HIS A 9 -22.52 1.59 7.49
N VAL A 10 -22.88 0.37 7.07
CA VAL A 10 -22.01 -0.52 6.30
C VAL A 10 -21.76 0.02 4.88
N GLN A 11 -22.77 0.59 4.22
CA GLN A 11 -22.61 1.21 2.89
C GLN A 11 -21.78 2.49 2.94
N GLU A 12 -22.02 3.37 3.90
CA GLU A 12 -21.23 4.60 4.08
C GLU A 12 -19.75 4.30 4.36
N ASN A 13 -19.46 3.29 5.20
CA ASN A 13 -18.09 2.85 5.42
C ASN A 13 -17.46 2.33 4.12
N ARG A 14 -18.13 1.45 3.37
CA ARG A 14 -17.62 0.94 2.08
C ARG A 14 -17.33 2.07 1.11
N GLN A 15 -18.22 3.06 1.00
CA GLN A 15 -18.04 4.22 0.13
C GLN A 15 -16.80 5.03 0.53
N ARG A 16 -16.62 5.31 1.82
CA ARG A 16 -15.43 6.01 2.34
C ARG A 16 -14.14 5.24 2.07
N TYR A 17 -14.16 3.91 2.17
CA TYR A 17 -13.02 3.06 1.80
C TYR A 17 -12.75 3.10 0.29
N ALA A 18 -13.78 3.02 -0.55
CA ALA A 18 -13.64 3.05 -2.00
C ALA A 18 -13.03 4.39 -2.47
N GLU A 19 -13.50 5.52 -1.93
CA GLU A 19 -12.95 6.84 -2.25
C GLU A 19 -11.50 6.99 -1.80
N LYS A 20 -11.16 6.47 -0.61
CA LYS A 20 -9.78 6.47 -0.12
C LYS A 20 -8.87 5.61 -0.99
N LEU A 21 -9.34 4.41 -1.35
CA LEU A 21 -8.61 3.47 -2.18
C LEU A 21 -8.37 4.06 -3.58
N SER A 22 -9.40 4.61 -4.22
CA SER A 22 -9.27 5.25 -5.54
C SER A 22 -8.24 6.36 -5.51
N ALA A 23 -8.34 7.30 -4.56
CA ALA A 23 -7.40 8.42 -4.47
C ALA A 23 -5.95 7.95 -4.27
N VAL A 24 -5.73 6.92 -3.46
CA VAL A 24 -4.40 6.34 -3.25
C VAL A 24 -3.88 5.64 -4.51
N ILE A 25 -4.71 4.84 -5.18
CA ILE A 25 -4.33 4.12 -6.41
C ILE A 25 -3.96 5.12 -7.50
N ASP A 26 -4.76 6.18 -7.70
CA ASP A 26 -4.52 7.22 -8.71
C ASP A 26 -3.16 7.92 -8.49
N ILE A 27 -2.74 8.08 -7.23
CA ILE A 27 -1.42 8.66 -6.89
C ILE A 27 -0.31 7.65 -7.19
N LEU A 28 -0.43 6.42 -6.67
CA LEU A 28 0.62 5.40 -6.81
C LEU A 28 0.88 5.02 -8.27
N GLN A 29 -0.17 5.00 -9.11
CA GLN A 29 -0.06 4.69 -10.54
C GLN A 29 0.75 5.71 -11.36
N GLN A 30 1.11 6.85 -10.79
CA GLN A 30 2.01 7.81 -11.43
C GLN A 30 3.45 7.30 -11.56
N ALA A 31 3.85 6.32 -10.74
CA ALA A 31 5.21 5.76 -10.76
C ALA A 31 5.24 4.23 -10.69
N ILE A 32 4.19 3.58 -10.18
CA ILE A 32 4.19 2.15 -9.89
C ILE A 32 3.07 1.47 -10.67
N THR A 33 3.42 0.45 -11.46
CA THR A 33 2.42 -0.40 -12.12
C THR A 33 1.73 -1.28 -11.08
N ILE A 34 0.50 -0.90 -10.70
CA ILE A 34 -0.31 -1.62 -9.72
C ILE A 34 -1.75 -1.76 -10.18
N GLU A 35 -2.38 -2.87 -9.77
CA GLU A 35 -3.81 -3.09 -9.93
C GLU A 35 -4.55 -2.80 -8.63
N ALA A 36 -5.77 -2.27 -8.75
CA ALA A 36 -6.63 -2.10 -7.60
C ALA A 36 -7.00 -3.48 -7.01
N PRO A 37 -6.87 -3.69 -5.69
CA PRO A 37 -7.22 -4.96 -5.08
C PRO A 37 -8.73 -5.22 -5.20
N ALA A 38 -9.12 -6.48 -5.43
CA ALA A 38 -10.52 -6.89 -5.48
C ALA A 38 -11.28 -6.67 -4.16
N GLY A 39 -10.55 -6.44 -3.06
CA GLY A 39 -11.10 -6.06 -1.76
C GLY A 39 -10.02 -5.95 -0.69
N GLY A 40 -10.39 -5.40 0.46
CA GLY A 40 -9.49 -5.18 1.59
C GLY A 40 -8.88 -3.78 1.62
N PHE A 41 -7.87 -3.61 2.47
CA PHE A 41 -7.21 -2.32 2.73
C PHE A 41 -5.69 -2.40 2.57
N CYS A 42 -5.17 -3.52 2.08
CA CYS A 42 -3.74 -3.73 1.86
C CYS A 42 -3.41 -3.69 0.38
N LEU A 43 -2.39 -2.92 0.02
CA LEU A 43 -1.78 -2.90 -1.30
C LEU A 43 -0.49 -3.71 -1.27
N TRP A 44 -0.22 -4.41 -2.37
CA TRP A 44 1.02 -5.13 -2.61
C TRP A 44 1.77 -4.43 -3.73
N LEU A 45 2.79 -3.65 -3.38
CA LEU A 45 3.49 -2.77 -4.31
C LEU A 45 4.86 -3.36 -4.64
N PRO A 46 5.26 -3.44 -5.92
CA PRO A 46 6.61 -3.79 -6.28
C PRO A 46 7.59 -2.70 -5.82
N THR A 47 8.85 -3.06 -5.60
CA THR A 47 9.95 -2.13 -5.28
C THR A 47 11.12 -2.35 -6.25
N PRO A 48 11.87 -1.29 -6.61
CA PRO A 48 13.01 -1.40 -7.54
C PRO A 48 14.23 -2.07 -6.90
N CYS A 49 14.27 -2.13 -5.57
CA CYS A 49 15.33 -2.77 -4.78
C CYS A 49 14.72 -3.74 -3.76
N HIS A 50 15.59 -4.35 -2.94
CA HIS A 50 15.17 -5.27 -1.90
C HIS A 50 14.24 -4.58 -0.87
N SER A 51 13.17 -5.27 -0.51
CA SER A 51 12.03 -4.72 0.24
C SER A 51 12.39 -4.19 1.62
N VAL A 52 13.41 -4.75 2.27
CA VAL A 52 13.90 -4.24 3.57
C VAL A 52 14.59 -2.89 3.37
N ASP A 53 15.47 -2.80 2.39
CA ASP A 53 16.24 -1.58 2.11
C ASP A 53 15.30 -0.44 1.69
N PHE A 54 14.31 -0.76 0.84
CA PHE A 54 13.29 0.19 0.42
C PHE A 54 12.49 0.74 1.60
N VAL A 55 12.04 -0.12 2.52
CA VAL A 55 11.25 0.29 3.69
C VAL A 55 12.10 1.11 4.66
N GLU A 56 13.36 0.73 4.86
CA GLU A 56 14.27 1.47 5.73
C GLU A 56 14.54 2.88 5.21
N SER A 57 14.86 3.02 3.92
CA SER A 57 15.08 4.33 3.30
C SER A 57 13.81 5.16 3.24
N LEU A 58 12.66 4.55 2.91
CA LEU A 58 11.36 5.22 2.90
C LEU A 58 11.01 5.78 4.28
N TYR A 59 11.25 5.02 5.36
CA TYR A 59 11.02 5.52 6.71
C TYR A 59 11.99 6.65 7.06
N ARG A 60 13.28 6.47 6.79
CA ARG A 60 14.32 7.44 7.11
C ARG A 60 14.13 8.79 6.41
N GLU A 61 13.76 8.76 5.14
CA GLU A 61 13.71 9.95 4.27
C GLU A 61 12.33 10.60 4.24
N GLN A 62 11.27 9.79 4.34
CA GLN A 62 9.90 10.26 4.14
C GLN A 62 9.00 10.11 5.38
N SER A 63 9.49 9.46 6.43
CA SER A 63 8.70 9.10 7.62
C SER A 63 7.46 8.26 7.29
N VAL A 64 7.53 7.46 6.22
CA VAL A 64 6.45 6.55 5.80
C VAL A 64 6.83 5.12 6.19
N ILE A 65 5.92 4.39 6.83
CA ILE A 65 6.13 3.00 7.26
C ILE A 65 5.31 2.06 6.36
N ALA A 66 5.97 1.02 5.87
CA ALA A 66 5.36 -0.12 5.19
C ALA A 66 5.96 -1.43 5.73
N LEU A 67 5.40 -2.58 5.33
CA LEU A 67 5.93 -3.88 5.74
C LEU A 67 6.74 -4.52 4.59
N PRO A 68 8.02 -4.89 4.82
CA PRO A 68 8.80 -5.61 3.82
C PRO A 68 8.13 -6.92 3.42
N GLY A 69 8.01 -7.16 2.12
CA GLY A 69 7.37 -8.35 1.59
C GLY A 69 8.16 -9.62 1.88
N SER A 70 9.49 -9.53 1.98
CA SER A 70 10.36 -10.65 2.33
C SER A 70 9.99 -11.28 3.68
N TYR A 71 9.39 -10.51 4.60
CA TYR A 71 8.93 -11.00 5.90
C TYR A 71 7.61 -11.78 5.82
N LEU A 72 6.87 -11.67 4.71
CA LEU A 72 5.58 -12.34 4.50
C LEU A 72 5.68 -13.61 3.65
N ALA A 73 6.86 -13.89 3.11
CA ALA A 73 7.11 -15.03 2.24
C ALA A 73 8.31 -15.84 2.72
N ARG A 74 8.41 -17.06 2.22
CA ARG A 74 9.55 -17.96 2.48
C ARG A 74 10.21 -18.29 1.15
N ASP A 75 11.47 -18.65 1.23
CA ASP A 75 12.23 -19.15 0.09
C ASP A 75 11.50 -20.32 -0.57
N ASN A 76 11.38 -20.25 -1.89
CA ASN A 76 10.86 -21.35 -2.68
C ASN A 76 11.94 -22.47 -2.81
N ARG A 77 11.62 -23.53 -3.55
CA ARG A 77 12.55 -24.67 -3.76
C ARG A 77 13.86 -24.28 -4.46
N GLN A 78 13.92 -23.10 -5.09
CA GLN A 78 15.08 -22.54 -5.76
C GLN A 78 15.81 -21.50 -4.90
N GLN A 79 15.50 -21.42 -3.60
CA GLN A 79 16.10 -20.44 -2.67
C GLN A 79 15.82 -18.97 -3.05
N HIS A 80 14.67 -18.71 -3.67
CA HIS A 80 14.21 -17.35 -3.98
C HIS A 80 12.96 -17.00 -3.19
N ASN A 81 12.95 -15.85 -2.52
CA ASN A 81 11.79 -15.36 -1.77
C ASN A 81 10.94 -14.42 -2.64
N PRO A 82 9.68 -14.79 -2.95
CA PRO A 82 8.84 -14.00 -3.86
C PRO A 82 8.40 -12.64 -3.30
N GLY A 83 8.66 -12.37 -2.01
CA GLY A 83 8.41 -11.09 -1.36
C GLY A 83 9.61 -10.13 -1.38
N GLU A 84 10.78 -10.55 -1.87
CA GLU A 84 12.01 -9.76 -1.81
C GLU A 84 11.90 -8.39 -2.48
N GLN A 85 11.07 -8.23 -3.50
CA GLN A 85 10.90 -6.97 -4.24
C GLN A 85 9.48 -6.42 -4.13
N PHE A 86 8.83 -6.65 -2.99
CA PHE A 86 7.49 -6.15 -2.73
C PHE A 86 7.37 -5.60 -1.33
N ILE A 87 6.46 -4.65 -1.14
CA ILE A 87 6.06 -4.15 0.16
C ILE A 87 4.55 -4.23 0.33
N ARG A 88 4.10 -4.41 1.58
CA ARG A 88 2.69 -4.33 1.93
C ARG A 88 2.39 -2.96 2.56
N VAL A 89 1.48 -2.22 1.96
CA VAL A 89 0.99 -0.92 2.46
C VAL A 89 -0.44 -1.08 2.96
N ALA A 90 -0.72 -0.68 4.19
CA ALA A 90 -2.05 -0.79 4.80
C ALA A 90 -2.73 0.58 4.90
N LEU A 91 -3.86 0.75 4.23
CA LEU A 91 -4.64 1.99 4.19
C LEU A 91 -5.60 2.10 5.38
N VAL A 92 -5.05 2.01 6.59
CA VAL A 92 -5.82 2.04 7.85
C VAL A 92 -5.93 3.43 8.47
N ALA A 93 -5.03 4.34 8.09
CA ALA A 93 -5.05 5.74 8.53
C ALA A 93 -6.20 6.54 7.90
N ALA A 94 -6.34 7.80 8.32
CA ALA A 94 -7.30 8.73 7.75
C ALA A 94 -7.00 8.99 6.26
N LYS A 95 -8.02 9.39 5.49
CA LYS A 95 -7.90 9.58 4.03
C LYS A 95 -6.75 10.51 3.65
N ASN A 96 -6.65 11.66 4.32
CA ASN A 96 -5.62 12.65 4.02
C ASN A 96 -4.21 12.15 4.35
N ASP A 97 -4.04 11.42 5.46
CA ASP A 97 -2.76 10.82 5.82
C ASP A 97 -2.32 9.76 4.78
N CYS A 98 -3.26 8.96 4.29
CA CYS A 98 -2.98 8.00 3.22
C CYS A 98 -2.58 8.69 1.92
N ILE A 99 -3.24 9.80 1.56
CA ILE A 99 -2.93 10.58 0.36
C ILE A 99 -1.52 11.18 0.47
N GLU A 100 -1.22 11.83 1.59
CA GLU A 100 0.09 12.42 1.86
C GLU A 100 1.21 11.36 1.82
N ALA A 101 1.00 10.22 2.50
CA ALA A 101 1.95 9.12 2.48
C ALA A 101 2.15 8.53 1.07
N SER A 102 1.10 8.52 0.24
CA SER A 102 1.19 8.03 -1.15
C SER A 102 2.04 8.94 -2.02
N HIS A 103 1.93 10.26 -1.87
CA HIS A 103 2.78 11.21 -2.58
C HIS A 103 4.25 11.02 -2.22
N ARG A 104 4.56 10.92 -0.92
CA ARG A 104 5.93 10.67 -0.44
C ARG A 104 6.49 9.33 -0.90
N LEU A 105 5.64 8.30 -0.95
CA LEU A 105 6.03 7.00 -1.47
C LEU A 105 6.39 7.08 -2.95
N VAL A 106 5.58 7.78 -3.77
CA VAL A 106 5.87 8.00 -5.20
C VAL A 106 7.17 8.76 -5.40
N GLU A 107 7.38 9.84 -4.64
CA GLU A 107 8.63 10.62 -4.69
C GLU A 107 9.85 9.75 -4.37
N HIS A 108 9.80 8.99 -3.26
CA HIS A 108 10.87 8.09 -2.89
C HIS A 108 11.09 6.99 -3.92
N TYR A 109 10.01 6.38 -4.43
CA TYR A 109 10.08 5.33 -5.44
C TYR A 109 10.81 5.81 -6.70
N GLN A 110 10.49 7.01 -7.18
CA GLN A 110 11.17 7.62 -8.32
C GLN A 110 12.64 7.90 -8.02
N ALA A 111 12.95 8.41 -6.82
CA ALA A 111 14.32 8.72 -6.40
C ALA A 111 15.23 7.48 -6.35
N VAL A 112 14.71 6.31 -5.95
CA VAL A 112 15.48 5.06 -5.87
C VAL A 112 15.38 4.17 -7.12
N SER A 113 14.57 4.55 -8.12
CA SER A 113 14.45 3.84 -9.40
C SER A 113 15.39 4.37 -10.49
N GLY A 114 16.01 5.54 -10.28
CA GLY A 114 17.00 6.14 -11.19
C GLY A 114 18.42 5.73 -10.87
#